data_AF-A0AAE0DLI4-F1
#
_entry.id   AF-A0AAE0DLI4-F1
#
_cell.length_a   1.000
_cell.length_b   1.000
_cell.length_c   1.000
_cell.angle_alpha   90.00
_cell.angle_beta   90.00
_cell.angle_gamma   90.00
#
_symmetry.space_group_name_H-M   'P 1'
#
loop_
_entity.id
_entity.type
_entity.pdbx_description
1 polymer ?
#
loop_
_entity_poly.entity_id
_entity_poly.type
_entity_poly.pdbx_seq_one_letter_code
_entity_poly.pdbx_strand_id
1 'polypeptide(L)'
;MDTQVASYGDGPNVLRKVPRPLYSVQIYIGGPPPFSLEAQRKVLKWTHERGYFIPDPNWLNPPNVEGIREIVWPFMKPLGTKNIEDISVAFLADGGFNRVYTVDTLKGSYVFRVALPVDPHYKTESDVATTELVRHFTTIPVPIIYTYDSSANNTLGLEWILMEEITSGKELDDSWETMEYDTKVRLTETVADWTAQLSNIIFDKIGSIYMRFEQENLLFFVGRSVNYLLTQENRLLFDAPRGPFVMLESYYAVLLTIAKRDVEAVTQADESDLFEFELGKIQLEPALFLTRNPDLIDSVENFDEPEKEDLADPERQPDSEDPEEAAKAIKDNEEWYTRNLNDYQCTMLRQTFQEKLKDLESPLADAVWDDLPEFD
;
A
#
# COMPACT_ATOMS: atom_id res chain seq x y z
N MET A 1 9.24 38.21 -12.57
CA MET A 1 8.48 39.01 -11.60
C MET A 1 7.03 38.69 -11.92
N ASP A 2 6.37 37.72 -11.29
CA ASP A 2 6.43 37.34 -9.88
C ASP A 2 6.29 35.82 -9.71
N THR A 3 7.30 35.20 -9.13
CA THR A 3 7.23 33.88 -8.49
C THR A 3 6.62 34.08 -7.11
N GLN A 4 5.35 33.72 -6.94
CA GLN A 4 4.79 33.61 -5.59
C GLN A 4 5.42 32.40 -4.90
N VAL A 5 6.47 32.67 -4.13
CA VAL A 5 6.99 31.76 -3.11
C VAL A 5 5.88 31.59 -2.07
N ALA A 6 5.34 30.38 -1.96
CA ALA A 6 4.39 30.03 -0.92
C ALA A 6 5.05 30.27 0.45
N SER A 7 4.46 31.16 1.24
CA SER A 7 4.94 31.51 2.57
C SER A 7 4.83 30.31 3.50
N TYR A 8 5.97 29.87 4.03
CA TYR A 8 6.07 28.95 5.16
C TYR A 8 5.57 29.66 6.43
N GLY A 9 4.35 29.34 6.87
CA GLY A 9 3.79 29.89 8.10
C GLY A 9 2.40 29.33 8.39
N ASP A 10 2.36 28.25 9.17
CA ASP A 10 1.44 27.94 10.28
C ASP A 10 1.58 26.44 10.62
N GLY A 11 1.55 26.10 11.91
CA GLY A 11 2.09 24.84 12.47
C GLY A 11 1.57 23.50 11.90
N PRO A 12 2.18 22.37 12.29
CA PRO A 12 2.16 21.09 11.56
C PRO A 12 0.80 20.35 11.48
N ASN A 13 -0.29 20.91 11.99
CA ASN A 13 -1.58 20.21 12.15
C ASN A 13 -2.77 20.90 11.47
N VAL A 14 -2.56 21.90 10.63
CA VAL A 14 -3.68 22.50 9.86
C VAL A 14 -3.82 21.77 8.53
N LEU A 15 -4.82 20.89 8.47
CA LEU A 15 -5.39 20.34 7.25
C LEU A 15 -5.60 21.50 6.26
N ARG A 16 -4.73 21.61 5.26
CA ARG A 16 -4.77 22.69 4.28
C ARG A 16 -6.09 22.55 3.51
N LYS A 17 -6.98 23.53 3.69
CA LYS A 17 -8.24 23.63 2.96
C LYS A 17 -7.92 23.83 1.49
N VAL A 18 -8.23 22.84 0.67
CA VAL A 18 -8.12 22.96 -0.78
C VAL A 18 -9.50 23.32 -1.32
N PRO A 19 -9.64 24.33 -2.21
CA PRO A 19 -10.90 24.58 -2.89
C PRO A 19 -11.36 23.30 -3.61
N ARG A 20 -12.67 22.99 -3.52
CA ARG A 20 -13.24 21.81 -4.17
C ARG A 20 -12.85 21.72 -5.65
N PRO A 21 -12.25 20.60 -6.11
CA PRO A 21 -11.99 20.40 -7.53
C PRO A 21 -13.30 20.39 -8.32
N LEU A 22 -13.32 21.04 -9.48
CA LEU A 22 -14.51 21.09 -10.34
C LEU A 22 -14.85 19.74 -10.99
N TYR A 23 -13.93 18.78 -10.98
CA TYR A 23 -13.97 17.57 -11.82
C TYR A 23 -14.07 16.25 -11.06
N SER A 24 -13.88 16.20 -9.73
CA SER A 24 -13.95 14.95 -8.96
C SER A 24 -15.36 14.73 -8.41
N VAL A 25 -16.12 13.81 -9.02
CA VAL A 25 -17.45 13.41 -8.52
C VAL A 25 -17.32 12.09 -7.75
N GLN A 26 -17.74 12.08 -6.49
CA GLN A 26 -17.95 10.84 -5.75
C GLN A 26 -19.39 10.38 -5.98
N ILE A 27 -19.59 9.14 -6.40
CA ILE A 27 -20.93 8.61 -6.72
C ILE A 27 -21.67 8.15 -5.46
N TYR A 28 -20.93 7.75 -4.43
CA TYR A 28 -21.49 7.20 -3.20
C TYR A 28 -21.14 8.02 -1.96
N ILE A 29 -22.17 8.41 -1.19
CA ILE A 29 -22.04 9.24 0.03
C ILE A 29 -22.46 8.42 1.28
N GLY A 30 -22.89 7.17 1.11
CA GLY A 30 -23.61 6.40 2.14
C GLY A 30 -22.77 5.79 3.26
N GLY A 31 -21.46 6.07 3.34
CA GLY A 31 -20.55 5.42 4.28
C GLY A 31 -20.37 3.91 4.01
N PRO A 32 -19.37 3.24 4.59
CA PRO A 32 -19.04 1.87 4.25
C PRO A 32 -20.25 0.94 4.40
N PRO A 33 -20.63 0.14 3.37
CA PRO A 33 -21.65 -0.88 3.55
C PRO A 33 -21.18 -1.94 4.56
N PRO A 34 -22.09 -2.67 5.23
CA PRO A 34 -21.71 -3.79 6.08
C PRO A 34 -20.87 -4.80 5.29
N PHE A 35 -19.71 -5.16 5.84
CA PHE A 35 -18.85 -6.16 5.22
C PHE A 35 -19.54 -7.53 5.15
N SER A 36 -19.41 -8.20 4.00
CA SER A 36 -19.90 -9.57 3.79
C SER A 36 -18.80 -10.44 3.23
N LEU A 37 -18.33 -11.38 4.03
CA LEU A 37 -17.34 -12.37 3.61
C LEU A 37 -17.86 -13.25 2.47
N GLU A 38 -19.15 -13.60 2.50
CA GLU A 38 -19.78 -14.38 1.43
C GLU A 38 -19.76 -13.62 0.11
N ALA A 39 -20.02 -12.31 0.14
CA ALA A 39 -19.95 -11.47 -1.06
C ALA A 39 -18.50 -11.36 -1.57
N GLN A 40 -17.54 -11.16 -0.66
CA GLN A 40 -16.12 -11.09 -1.00
C GLN A 40 -15.64 -12.40 -1.67
N ARG A 41 -15.96 -13.56 -1.08
CA ARG A 41 -15.55 -14.89 -1.58
C ARG A 41 -16.18 -15.29 -2.92
N LYS A 42 -17.17 -14.55 -3.43
CA LYS A 42 -17.72 -14.76 -4.79
C LYS A 42 -16.84 -14.18 -5.89
N VAL A 43 -15.96 -13.23 -5.54
CA VAL A 43 -15.15 -12.48 -6.51
C VAL A 43 -13.65 -12.52 -6.21
N LEU A 44 -13.27 -12.74 -4.96
CA LEU A 44 -11.91 -12.80 -4.46
C LEU A 44 -11.60 -14.18 -3.89
N LYS A 45 -10.50 -14.78 -4.35
CA LYS A 45 -9.87 -15.94 -3.72
C LYS A 45 -8.48 -15.55 -3.24
N TRP A 46 -8.15 -15.92 -2.02
CA TRP A 46 -6.78 -15.84 -1.50
C TRP A 46 -6.01 -17.08 -1.94
N THR A 47 -4.77 -16.93 -2.37
CA THR A 47 -3.88 -18.07 -2.67
C THR A 47 -2.49 -17.83 -2.08
N HIS A 48 -1.67 -18.88 -2.05
CA HIS A 48 -0.30 -18.85 -1.51
C HIS A 48 0.71 -19.35 -2.54
N GLU A 49 0.46 -19.05 -3.82
CA GLU A 49 1.15 -19.67 -4.95
C GLU A 49 2.58 -19.17 -5.14
N ARG A 50 2.86 -17.92 -4.73
CA ARG A 50 4.17 -17.29 -4.95
C ARG A 50 5.18 -17.51 -3.82
N GLY A 51 4.85 -18.34 -2.82
CA GLY A 51 5.75 -18.63 -1.69
C GLY A 51 6.07 -17.43 -0.80
N TYR A 52 5.41 -16.29 -1.00
CA TYR A 52 5.64 -15.07 -0.23
C TYR A 52 5.01 -15.15 1.16
N PHE A 53 5.52 -14.30 2.06
CA PHE A 53 5.02 -14.12 3.43
C PHE A 53 3.58 -13.55 3.52
N ILE A 54 2.90 -13.42 2.39
CA ILE A 54 1.72 -12.59 2.22
C ILE A 54 0.82 -13.32 1.20
N PRO A 55 -0.43 -13.66 1.54
CA PRO A 55 -1.34 -14.31 0.59
C PRO A 55 -1.57 -13.40 -0.62
N ASP A 56 -1.84 -13.99 -1.77
CA ASP A 56 -2.13 -13.29 -3.02
C ASP A 56 -3.64 -13.18 -3.23
N PRO A 57 -4.19 -11.97 -3.40
CA PRO A 57 -5.58 -11.80 -3.82
C PRO A 57 -5.71 -12.13 -5.30
N ASN A 58 -6.59 -13.07 -5.64
CA ASN A 58 -6.85 -13.51 -6.99
C ASN A 58 -8.31 -13.28 -7.39
N TRP A 59 -8.49 -12.82 -8.63
CA TRP A 59 -9.81 -12.67 -9.24
C TRP A 59 -10.42 -14.03 -9.52
N LEU A 60 -11.59 -14.32 -8.95
CA LEU A 60 -12.36 -15.51 -9.31
C LEU A 60 -13.06 -15.34 -10.66
N ASN A 61 -13.56 -14.13 -10.91
CA ASN A 61 -14.28 -13.80 -12.13
C ASN A 61 -13.80 -12.44 -12.65
N PRO A 62 -13.55 -12.30 -13.96
CA PRO A 62 -13.28 -10.99 -14.53
C PRO A 62 -14.49 -10.06 -14.42
N PRO A 63 -14.27 -8.75 -14.16
CA PRO A 63 -15.28 -7.73 -14.36
C PRO A 63 -15.85 -7.76 -15.78
N ASN A 64 -17.16 -7.54 -15.89
CA ASN A 64 -17.87 -7.53 -17.16
C ASN A 64 -17.60 -6.23 -17.93
N VAL A 65 -17.05 -6.33 -19.14
CA VAL A 65 -16.74 -5.21 -20.02
C VAL A 65 -17.99 -4.39 -20.38
N GLU A 66 -19.12 -5.05 -20.62
CA GLU A 66 -20.40 -4.38 -20.88
C GLU A 66 -20.86 -3.60 -19.64
N GLY A 67 -20.65 -4.14 -18.44
CA GLY A 67 -20.95 -3.44 -17.19
C GLY A 67 -20.10 -2.16 -17.02
N ILE A 68 -18.81 -2.22 -17.38
CA ILE A 68 -17.93 -1.04 -17.40
C ILE A 68 -18.47 0.00 -18.39
N ARG A 69 -18.85 -0.43 -19.61
CA ARG A 69 -19.40 0.45 -20.64
C ARG A 69 -20.68 1.15 -20.18
N GLU A 70 -21.58 0.42 -19.53
CA GLU A 70 -22.83 0.97 -18.95
C GLU A 70 -22.57 2.00 -17.85
N ILE A 71 -21.56 1.77 -17.00
CA ILE A 71 -21.15 2.70 -15.95
C ILE A 71 -20.57 3.98 -16.54
N VAL A 72 -19.69 3.85 -17.54
CA VAL A 72 -19.01 4.99 -18.17
C VAL A 72 -19.98 5.85 -18.98
N TRP A 73 -20.97 5.23 -19.62
CA TRP A 73 -21.86 5.87 -20.58
C TRP A 73 -22.53 7.17 -20.09
N PRO A 74 -23.15 7.23 -18.89
CA PRO A 74 -23.70 8.47 -18.34
C PRO A 74 -22.70 9.62 -18.25
N PHE A 75 -21.42 9.35 -18.00
CA PHE A 75 -20.37 10.38 -17.88
C PHE A 75 -19.89 10.88 -19.25
N MET A 76 -19.99 10.05 -20.28
CA MET A 76 -19.55 10.40 -21.64
C MET A 76 -20.63 11.14 -22.45
N LYS A 77 -21.91 10.98 -22.11
CA LYS A 77 -23.03 11.69 -22.77
C LYS A 77 -22.85 13.21 -22.78
N PRO A 78 -22.59 13.90 -21.64
CA PRO A 78 -22.39 15.35 -21.63
C PRO A 78 -21.16 15.79 -22.43
N LEU A 79 -20.17 14.92 -22.60
CA LEU A 79 -18.96 15.18 -23.39
C LEU A 79 -19.20 15.04 -24.90
N GLY A 80 -20.39 14.60 -25.32
CA GLY A 80 -20.82 14.55 -26.72
C GLY A 80 -20.75 13.16 -27.37
N THR A 81 -20.49 12.11 -26.59
CA THR A 81 -20.64 10.71 -27.06
C THR A 81 -22.13 10.42 -27.29
N LYS A 82 -22.48 10.01 -28.51
CA LYS A 82 -23.89 9.92 -28.96
C LYS A 82 -24.51 8.55 -28.73
N ASN A 83 -23.73 7.49 -28.88
CA ASN A 83 -24.17 6.12 -28.68
C ASN A 83 -23.24 5.42 -27.68
N ILE A 84 -23.78 4.44 -26.95
CA ILE A 84 -22.97 3.67 -25.99
C ILE A 84 -21.92 2.82 -26.72
N GLU A 85 -22.24 2.39 -27.94
CA GLU A 85 -21.38 1.62 -28.84
C GLU A 85 -20.14 2.39 -29.31
N ASP A 86 -20.14 3.73 -29.16
CA ASP A 86 -18.97 4.57 -29.45
C ASP A 86 -17.92 4.51 -28.31
N ILE A 87 -18.19 3.76 -27.23
CA ILE A 87 -17.28 3.53 -26.11
C ILE A 87 -16.64 2.14 -26.28
N SER A 88 -15.35 2.14 -26.60
CA SER A 88 -14.54 0.93 -26.61
C SER A 88 -13.94 0.73 -25.21
N VAL A 89 -13.97 -0.51 -24.73
CA VAL A 89 -13.38 -0.89 -23.45
C VAL A 89 -12.51 -2.11 -23.70
N ALA A 90 -11.24 -2.04 -23.32
CA ALA A 90 -10.29 -3.12 -23.50
C ALA A 90 -9.52 -3.38 -22.20
N PHE A 91 -9.16 -4.65 -21.97
CA PHE A 91 -8.29 -4.99 -20.85
C PHE A 91 -6.90 -4.38 -21.09
N LEU A 92 -6.36 -3.73 -20.05
CA LEU A 92 -5.03 -3.12 -20.08
C LEU A 92 -4.02 -3.97 -19.31
N ALA A 93 -4.28 -4.21 -18.02
CA ALA A 93 -3.34 -4.87 -17.13
C ALA A 93 -4.02 -5.47 -15.90
N ASP A 94 -3.36 -6.46 -15.31
CA ASP A 94 -3.64 -6.96 -13.97
C ASP A 94 -2.58 -6.44 -13.00
N GLY A 95 -3.04 -5.81 -11.91
CA GLY A 95 -2.23 -5.52 -10.74
C GLY A 95 -2.57 -6.46 -9.59
N GLY A 96 -1.81 -6.37 -8.49
CA GLY A 96 -2.04 -7.23 -7.32
C GLY A 96 -3.45 -7.10 -6.72
N PHE A 97 -4.04 -5.90 -6.73
CA PHE A 97 -5.35 -5.63 -6.12
C PHE A 97 -6.40 -5.09 -7.08
N ASN A 98 -6.00 -4.77 -8.31
CA ASN A 98 -6.85 -4.07 -9.25
C ASN A 98 -6.73 -4.68 -10.64
N ARG A 99 -7.82 -4.68 -11.38
CA ARG A 99 -7.83 -4.95 -12.81
C ARG A 99 -8.09 -3.67 -13.57
N VAL A 100 -7.30 -3.41 -14.60
CA VAL A 100 -7.25 -2.13 -15.29
C VAL A 100 -7.71 -2.31 -16.73
N TYR A 101 -8.55 -1.37 -17.19
CA TYR A 101 -9.10 -1.34 -18.54
C TYR A 101 -8.85 0.03 -19.15
N THR A 102 -8.58 0.07 -20.46
CA THR A 102 -8.71 1.31 -21.24
C THR A 102 -10.18 1.52 -21.59
N VAL A 103 -10.56 2.80 -21.66
CA VAL A 103 -11.86 3.25 -22.10
C VAL A 103 -11.63 4.31 -23.15
N ASP A 104 -11.82 3.95 -24.41
CA ASP A 104 -11.61 4.83 -25.55
C ASP A 104 -12.94 5.39 -26.04
N THR A 105 -12.97 6.71 -26.27
CA THR A 105 -14.13 7.42 -26.79
C THR A 105 -13.71 8.37 -27.90
N LEU A 106 -14.67 8.93 -28.63
CA LEU A 106 -14.42 9.99 -29.62
C LEU A 106 -13.81 11.28 -29.02
N LYS A 107 -13.75 11.40 -27.68
CA LYS A 107 -13.27 12.59 -26.97
C LYS A 107 -11.93 12.41 -26.29
N GLY A 108 -11.44 11.18 -26.21
CA GLY A 108 -10.21 10.84 -25.53
C GLY A 108 -10.27 9.44 -24.95
N SER A 109 -9.17 9.08 -24.31
CA SER A 109 -8.93 7.79 -23.72
C SER A 109 -8.73 7.94 -22.21
N TYR A 110 -9.22 6.95 -21.47
CA TYR A 110 -9.32 6.97 -20.03
C TYR A 110 -8.92 5.61 -19.46
N VAL A 111 -8.58 5.58 -18.18
CA VAL A 111 -8.33 4.34 -17.45
C VAL A 111 -9.50 4.07 -16.49
N PHE A 112 -10.02 2.84 -16.55
CA PHE A 112 -11.01 2.32 -15.62
C PHE A 112 -10.38 1.21 -14.77
N ARG A 113 -10.26 1.48 -13.47
CA ARG A 113 -9.62 0.58 -12.52
C ARG A 113 -10.68 -0.05 -11.63
N VAL A 114 -10.79 -1.37 -11.66
CA VAL A 114 -11.72 -2.15 -10.81
C VAL A 114 -10.93 -2.76 -9.66
N ALA A 115 -11.37 -2.57 -8.42
CA ALA A 115 -10.69 -3.04 -7.23
C ALA A 115 -11.24 -4.38 -6.73
N LEU A 116 -10.36 -5.28 -6.31
CA LEU A 116 -10.75 -6.43 -5.49
C LEU A 116 -11.23 -5.93 -4.13
N PRO A 117 -12.29 -6.54 -3.56
CA PRO A 117 -12.86 -6.13 -2.28
C PRO A 117 -11.99 -6.61 -1.09
N VAL A 118 -10.69 -6.29 -1.06
CA VAL A 118 -9.76 -6.70 0.01
C VAL A 118 -10.05 -5.99 1.33
N ASP A 119 -10.26 -4.67 1.30
CA ASP A 119 -10.82 -3.88 2.40
C ASP A 119 -11.90 -2.96 1.81
N PRO A 120 -13.12 -3.50 1.62
CA PRO A 120 -14.17 -2.83 0.85
C PRO A 120 -14.46 -1.43 1.37
N HIS A 121 -14.76 -0.52 0.46
CA HIS A 121 -14.93 0.92 0.64
C HIS A 121 -13.63 1.63 1.03
N TYR A 122 -12.97 1.18 2.09
CA TYR A 122 -11.85 1.88 2.69
C TYR A 122 -10.62 1.96 1.79
N LYS A 123 -10.29 0.89 1.06
CA LYS A 123 -9.14 0.90 0.17
C LYS A 123 -9.33 1.84 -1.01
N THR A 124 -10.49 1.81 -1.67
CA THR A 124 -10.77 2.70 -2.81
C THR A 124 -10.80 4.17 -2.37
N GLU A 125 -11.48 4.48 -1.25
CA GLU A 125 -11.49 5.84 -0.69
C GLU A 125 -10.07 6.32 -0.35
N SER A 126 -9.24 5.44 0.21
CA SER A 126 -7.86 5.78 0.55
C SER A 126 -6.97 6.00 -0.67
N ASP A 127 -7.14 5.19 -1.72
CA ASP A 127 -6.38 5.32 -2.97
C ASP A 127 -6.73 6.66 -3.67
N VAL A 128 -8.02 7.01 -3.71
CA VAL A 128 -8.48 8.29 -4.28
C VAL A 128 -7.93 9.45 -3.45
N ALA A 129 -8.11 9.44 -2.13
CA ALA A 129 -7.68 10.51 -1.26
C ALA A 129 -6.15 10.73 -1.29
N THR A 130 -5.37 9.65 -1.38
CA THR A 130 -3.91 9.73 -1.49
C THR A 130 -3.51 10.36 -2.83
N THR A 131 -4.15 9.96 -3.94
CA THR A 131 -3.88 10.54 -5.26
C THR A 131 -4.19 12.03 -5.30
N GLU A 132 -5.34 12.43 -4.74
CA GLU A 132 -5.75 13.82 -4.63
C GLU A 132 -4.79 14.63 -3.75
N LEU A 133 -4.35 14.07 -2.62
CA LEU A 133 -3.37 14.70 -1.73
C LEU A 133 -2.03 14.94 -2.46
N VAL A 134 -1.49 13.93 -3.13
CA VAL A 134 -0.24 14.07 -3.89
C VAL A 134 -0.37 15.14 -4.96
N ARG A 135 -1.48 15.15 -5.70
CA ARG A 135 -1.74 16.16 -6.76
C ARG A 135 -1.81 17.59 -6.21
N HIS A 136 -2.34 17.78 -5.00
CA HIS A 136 -2.54 19.10 -4.43
C HIS A 136 -1.33 19.64 -3.66
N PHE A 137 -0.45 18.78 -3.17
CA PHE A 137 0.66 19.18 -2.29
C PHE A 137 2.05 18.89 -2.83
N THR A 138 2.16 18.30 -4.02
CA THR A 138 3.45 18.03 -4.67
C THR A 138 3.41 18.44 -6.14
N THR A 139 4.57 18.42 -6.80
CA THR A 139 4.69 18.58 -8.26
C THR A 139 4.63 17.24 -9.00
N ILE A 140 4.41 16.13 -8.29
CA ILE A 140 4.40 14.79 -8.87
C ILE A 140 3.21 14.67 -9.83
N PRO A 141 3.45 14.28 -11.10
CA PRO A 141 2.37 14.03 -12.04
C PRO A 141 1.67 12.73 -11.64
N VAL A 142 0.46 12.87 -11.11
CA VAL A 142 -0.45 11.75 -10.83
C VAL A 142 -1.72 11.89 -11.68
N PRO A 143 -2.38 10.79 -12.06
CA PRO A 143 -3.58 10.84 -12.89
C PRO A 143 -4.69 11.68 -12.26
N ILE A 144 -5.39 12.46 -13.08
CA ILE A 144 -6.63 13.11 -12.65
C ILE A 144 -7.72 12.05 -12.45
N ILE A 145 -8.31 12.01 -11.26
CA ILE A 145 -9.48 11.18 -10.97
C ILE A 145 -10.73 11.94 -11.38
N TYR A 146 -11.50 11.39 -12.31
CA TYR A 146 -12.76 11.99 -12.76
C TYR A 146 -13.91 11.60 -11.85
N THR A 147 -14.04 10.32 -11.55
CA THR A 147 -15.11 9.82 -10.69
C THR A 147 -14.80 8.42 -10.20
N TYR A 148 -15.44 8.00 -9.11
CA TYR A 148 -15.27 6.67 -8.54
C TYR A 148 -16.52 6.24 -7.77
N ASP A 149 -16.63 4.94 -7.51
CA ASP A 149 -17.65 4.34 -6.66
C ASP A 149 -17.01 3.32 -5.71
N SER A 150 -17.14 3.58 -4.40
CA SER A 150 -16.61 2.78 -3.31
C SER A 150 -17.67 1.87 -2.65
N SER A 151 -18.88 1.78 -3.21
CA SER A 151 -20.02 1.08 -2.57
C SER A 151 -20.30 -0.32 -3.06
N ALA A 152 -19.66 -0.74 -4.16
CA ALA A 152 -19.98 -1.96 -4.92
C ALA A 152 -21.46 -2.09 -5.34
N ASN A 153 -22.32 -1.08 -5.08
CA ASN A 153 -23.73 -1.07 -5.38
C ASN A 153 -23.97 -0.50 -6.78
N ASN A 154 -23.35 -1.14 -7.76
CA ASN A 154 -23.41 -0.79 -9.17
C ASN A 154 -23.49 -2.06 -10.02
N THR A 155 -23.59 -1.90 -11.34
CA THR A 155 -23.78 -3.03 -12.28
C THR A 155 -22.62 -4.03 -12.29
N LEU A 156 -21.42 -3.64 -11.81
CA LEU A 156 -20.29 -4.55 -11.68
C LEU A 156 -20.29 -5.32 -10.34
N GLY A 157 -21.02 -4.87 -9.34
CA GLY A 157 -20.94 -5.43 -7.98
C GLY A 157 -19.58 -5.21 -7.33
N LEU A 158 -18.79 -4.25 -7.82
CA LEU A 158 -17.39 -4.02 -7.45
C LEU A 158 -17.09 -2.52 -7.38
N GLU A 159 -16.02 -2.19 -6.66
CA GLU A 159 -15.53 -0.82 -6.56
C GLU A 159 -14.67 -0.47 -7.77
N TRP A 160 -14.71 0.80 -8.17
CA TRP A 160 -13.97 1.24 -9.36
C TRP A 160 -13.63 2.73 -9.33
N ILE A 161 -12.62 3.10 -10.12
CA ILE A 161 -12.16 4.47 -10.34
C ILE A 161 -12.04 4.70 -11.86
N LEU A 162 -12.62 5.80 -12.35
CA LEU A 162 -12.41 6.33 -13.69
C LEU A 162 -11.45 7.53 -13.61
N MET A 163 -10.32 7.43 -14.31
CA MET A 163 -9.24 8.40 -14.23
C MET A 163 -8.59 8.67 -15.59
N GLU A 164 -7.74 9.68 -15.63
CA GLU A 164 -6.90 10.05 -16.76
C GLU A 164 -6.00 8.89 -17.20
N GLU A 165 -5.85 8.75 -18.51
CA GLU A 165 -4.80 7.92 -19.10
C GLU A 165 -3.55 8.75 -19.35
N ILE A 166 -2.45 8.40 -18.68
CA ILE A 166 -1.14 9.01 -18.92
C ILE A 166 -0.52 8.34 -20.14
N THR A 167 -0.74 8.93 -21.31
CA THR A 167 -0.27 8.39 -22.61
C THR A 167 1.15 8.83 -22.97
N SER A 168 1.68 9.88 -22.32
CA SER A 168 3.02 10.39 -22.58
C SER A 168 4.03 9.76 -21.62
N GLY A 169 4.55 8.58 -21.97
CA GLY A 169 5.59 7.93 -21.18
C GLY A 169 5.83 6.49 -21.60
N LYS A 170 6.86 5.88 -21.01
CA LYS A 170 7.11 4.44 -21.06
C LYS A 170 7.41 3.98 -19.65
N GLU A 171 7.16 2.70 -19.36
CA GLU A 171 7.58 2.10 -18.12
C GLU A 171 9.11 2.19 -17.99
N LEU A 172 9.57 2.49 -16.78
CA LEU A 172 11.00 2.71 -16.55
C LEU A 172 11.80 1.43 -16.75
N ASP A 173 11.26 0.30 -16.33
CA ASP A 173 11.89 -1.03 -16.45
C ASP A 173 12.24 -1.35 -17.92
N ASP A 174 11.28 -1.12 -18.82
CA ASP A 174 11.46 -1.33 -20.27
C ASP A 174 12.55 -0.44 -20.89
N SER A 175 12.78 0.74 -20.32
CA SER A 175 13.63 1.76 -20.92
C SER A 175 15.01 1.84 -20.25
N TRP A 176 15.12 1.47 -18.97
CA TRP A 176 16.25 1.79 -18.10
C TRP A 176 17.59 1.42 -18.71
N GLU A 177 17.76 0.18 -19.17
CA GLU A 177 19.02 -0.31 -19.73
C GLU A 177 19.48 0.47 -20.97
N THR A 178 18.53 0.96 -21.77
CA THR A 178 18.80 1.68 -23.02
C THR A 178 18.95 3.19 -22.86
N MET A 179 18.66 3.73 -21.66
CA MET A 179 18.79 5.17 -21.42
C MET A 179 20.24 5.59 -21.29
N GLU A 180 20.56 6.75 -21.85
CA GLU A 180 21.87 7.40 -21.66
C GLU A 180 22.10 7.73 -20.17
N TYR A 181 23.36 7.64 -19.73
CA TYR A 181 23.75 7.87 -18.33
C TYR A 181 23.26 9.22 -17.79
N ASP A 182 23.47 10.31 -18.54
CA ASP A 182 23.01 11.65 -18.14
C ASP A 182 21.49 11.73 -17.96
N THR A 183 20.74 10.92 -18.71
CA THR A 183 19.28 10.83 -18.55
C THR A 183 18.90 10.06 -17.30
N LYS A 184 19.64 8.99 -16.95
CA LYS A 184 19.47 8.28 -15.67
C LYS A 184 19.72 9.22 -14.49
N VAL A 185 20.80 10.00 -14.52
CA VAL A 185 21.13 10.97 -13.46
C VAL A 185 19.97 11.95 -13.25
N ARG A 186 19.49 12.62 -14.31
CA ARG A 186 18.36 13.57 -14.21
C ARG A 186 17.08 12.91 -13.70
N LEU A 187 16.81 11.68 -14.12
CA LEU A 187 15.65 10.94 -13.65
C LEU A 187 15.77 10.61 -12.15
N THR A 188 16.92 10.13 -11.70
CA THR A 188 17.20 9.86 -10.28
C THR A 188 17.08 11.13 -9.45
N GLU A 189 17.60 12.27 -9.91
CA GLU A 189 17.40 13.57 -9.26
C GLU A 189 15.92 13.94 -9.14
N THR A 190 15.12 13.70 -10.19
CA THR A 190 13.67 13.95 -10.19
C THR A 190 12.96 13.05 -9.18
N VAL A 191 13.31 11.76 -9.12
CA VAL A 191 12.74 10.81 -8.15
C VAL A 191 13.14 11.21 -6.73
N ALA A 192 14.38 11.64 -6.50
CA ALA A 192 14.83 12.13 -5.20
C ALA A 192 14.06 13.38 -4.75
N ASP A 193 13.83 14.33 -5.66
CA ASP A 193 12.98 15.51 -5.39
C ASP A 193 11.54 15.10 -5.04
N TRP A 194 10.95 14.16 -5.79
CA TRP A 194 9.61 13.63 -5.50
C TRP A 194 9.54 12.95 -4.13
N THR A 195 10.54 12.14 -3.77
CA THR A 195 10.63 11.51 -2.44
C THR A 195 10.79 12.56 -1.33
N ALA A 196 11.57 13.62 -1.57
CA ALA A 196 11.70 14.73 -0.63
C ALA A 196 10.35 15.48 -0.46
N GLN A 197 9.60 15.70 -1.53
CA GLN A 197 8.28 16.32 -1.44
C GLN A 197 7.28 15.46 -0.65
N LEU A 198 7.24 14.15 -0.91
CA LEU A 198 6.36 13.22 -0.20
C LEU A 198 6.72 13.14 1.30
N SER A 199 7.99 13.07 1.64
CA SER A 199 8.45 13.02 3.04
C SER A 199 8.17 14.30 3.83
N ASN A 200 8.02 15.43 3.14
CA ASN A 200 7.58 16.69 3.75
C ASN A 200 6.08 16.73 4.09
N ILE A 201 5.30 15.74 3.66
CA ILE A 201 3.89 15.59 4.06
C ILE A 201 3.85 14.79 5.35
N ILE A 202 3.74 15.50 6.47
CA ILE A 202 3.80 14.91 7.81
C ILE A 202 2.39 14.68 8.36
N PHE A 203 2.21 13.57 9.05
CA PHE A 203 0.97 13.22 9.76
C PHE A 203 1.27 12.92 11.23
N ASP A 204 0.30 13.21 12.11
CA ASP A 204 0.41 12.99 13.56
C ASP A 204 -0.13 11.62 14.01
N LYS A 205 -0.52 10.76 13.06
CA LYS A 205 -1.16 9.46 13.28
C LYS A 205 -0.70 8.45 12.25
N ILE A 206 -0.72 7.17 12.64
CA ILE A 206 -0.50 6.01 11.78
C ILE A 206 -1.86 5.53 11.27
N GLY A 207 -1.99 5.41 9.95
CA GLY A 207 -3.25 5.02 9.32
C GLY A 207 -3.17 5.17 7.82
N SER A 208 -4.33 5.37 7.19
CA SER A 208 -4.43 5.66 5.77
C SER A 208 -5.10 6.99 5.53
N ILE A 209 -4.79 7.63 4.40
CA ILE A 209 -5.27 8.97 4.07
C ILE A 209 -6.69 8.84 3.53
N TYR A 210 -7.61 9.65 4.06
CA TYR A 210 -8.96 9.82 3.54
C TYR A 210 -9.23 11.29 3.27
N MET A 211 -10.30 11.56 2.53
CA MET A 211 -10.74 12.91 2.26
C MET A 211 -12.24 13.06 2.47
N ARG A 212 -12.68 14.28 2.75
CA ARG A 212 -14.09 14.64 2.79
C ARG A 212 -14.30 16.09 2.40
N PHE A 213 -15.49 16.39 1.91
CA PHE A 213 -15.91 17.76 1.67
C PHE A 213 -16.50 18.36 2.95
N GLU A 214 -15.94 19.49 3.39
CA GLU A 214 -16.53 20.34 4.40
C GLU A 214 -16.84 21.70 3.78
N GLN A 215 -18.13 21.98 3.57
CA GLN A 215 -18.62 23.16 2.84
C GLN A 215 -18.05 23.19 1.41
N GLU A 216 -17.19 24.15 1.09
CA GLU A 216 -16.53 24.32 -0.22
C GLU A 216 -15.08 23.80 -0.22
N ASN A 217 -14.62 23.22 0.90
CA ASN A 217 -13.25 22.79 1.07
C ASN A 217 -13.14 21.26 1.02
N LEU A 218 -12.10 20.78 0.37
CA LEU A 218 -11.61 19.42 0.48
C LEU A 218 -10.63 19.35 1.66
N LEU A 219 -10.90 18.43 2.58
CA LEU A 219 -10.04 18.15 3.73
C LEU A 219 -9.50 16.73 3.64
N PHE A 220 -8.20 16.58 3.89
CA PHE A 220 -7.54 15.30 4.04
C PHE A 220 -7.40 14.96 5.52
N PHE A 221 -7.43 13.70 5.90
CA PHE A 221 -7.21 13.27 7.28
C PHE A 221 -6.72 11.82 7.34
N VAL A 222 -5.99 11.47 8.40
CA VAL A 222 -5.62 10.07 8.66
C VAL A 222 -6.77 9.36 9.35
N GLY A 223 -7.23 8.27 8.73
CA GLY A 223 -8.26 7.38 9.26
C GLY A 223 -7.71 5.99 9.56
N ARG A 224 -8.59 4.98 9.54
CA ARG A 224 -8.17 3.59 9.73
C ARG A 224 -7.15 3.18 8.66
N SER A 225 -6.23 2.33 9.04
CA SER A 225 -5.25 1.74 8.15
C SER A 225 -5.92 0.70 7.25
N VAL A 226 -5.64 0.80 5.94
CA VAL A 226 -5.91 -0.25 4.93
C VAL A 226 -4.66 -1.11 4.70
N ASN A 227 -3.73 -1.11 5.65
CA ASN A 227 -2.52 -1.93 5.58
C ASN A 227 -2.92 -3.39 5.44
N TYR A 228 -2.30 -4.03 4.46
CA TYR A 228 -2.58 -5.40 4.08
C TYR A 228 -2.50 -6.40 5.26
N LEU A 229 -1.57 -6.18 6.20
CA LEU A 229 -1.43 -6.98 7.41
C LEU A 229 -2.67 -6.94 8.32
N LEU A 230 -3.54 -5.95 8.20
CA LEU A 230 -4.77 -5.81 9.00
C LEU A 230 -6.02 -6.33 8.28
N THR A 231 -5.93 -6.58 6.97
CA THR A 231 -7.11 -6.74 6.10
C THR A 231 -7.09 -8.01 5.24
N GLN A 232 -5.95 -8.69 5.11
CA GLN A 232 -5.85 -9.92 4.32
C GLN A 232 -6.76 -11.04 4.85
N GLU A 233 -7.18 -11.93 3.94
CA GLU A 233 -7.95 -13.13 4.26
C GLU A 233 -9.18 -12.87 5.13
N ASN A 234 -9.26 -13.54 6.27
CA ASN A 234 -10.37 -13.45 7.22
C ASN A 234 -10.11 -12.38 8.28
N ARG A 235 -8.99 -11.64 8.23
CA ARG A 235 -8.63 -10.67 9.28
C ARG A 235 -9.63 -9.55 9.40
N LEU A 236 -10.42 -9.24 8.36
CA LEU A 236 -11.55 -8.31 8.45
C LEU A 236 -12.66 -8.75 9.42
N LEU A 237 -12.78 -10.06 9.68
CA LEU A 237 -13.75 -10.62 10.64
C LEU A 237 -13.31 -10.40 12.09
N PHE A 238 -12.02 -10.16 12.31
CA PHE A 238 -11.51 -9.93 13.65
C PHE A 238 -11.94 -8.55 14.12
N ASP A 239 -12.62 -8.53 15.27
CA ASP A 239 -12.97 -7.32 16.00
C ASP A 239 -11.71 -6.70 16.62
N ALA A 240 -11.02 -5.89 15.83
CA ALA A 240 -9.78 -5.23 16.18
C ALA A 240 -9.82 -3.78 15.66
N PRO A 241 -9.34 -2.81 16.45
CA PRO A 241 -9.29 -1.43 15.99
C PRO A 241 -8.28 -1.32 14.86
N ARG A 242 -8.64 -0.68 13.75
CA ARG A 242 -7.76 -0.51 12.59
C ARG A 242 -7.15 0.90 12.50
N GLY A 243 -7.28 1.69 13.56
CA GLY A 243 -6.77 3.05 13.63
C GLY A 243 -7.83 4.12 13.35
N PRO A 244 -7.41 5.39 13.17
CA PRO A 244 -6.02 5.83 13.17
C PRO A 244 -5.36 5.64 14.54
N PHE A 245 -4.06 5.34 14.55
CA PHE A 245 -3.29 5.15 15.78
C PHE A 245 -2.45 6.38 16.06
N VAL A 246 -2.47 6.87 17.29
CA VAL A 246 -1.64 8.01 17.71
C VAL A 246 -0.24 7.54 18.12
N MET A 247 -0.14 6.31 18.63
CA MET A 247 1.07 5.74 19.21
C MET A 247 1.47 4.48 18.45
N LEU A 248 2.78 4.29 18.27
CA LEU A 248 3.35 3.15 17.54
C LEU A 248 3.05 1.83 18.24
N GLU A 249 3.07 1.85 19.57
CA GLU A 249 2.75 0.75 20.48
C GLU A 249 1.32 0.25 20.23
N SER A 250 0.35 1.17 20.06
CA SER A 250 -1.04 0.81 19.78
C SER A 250 -1.20 0.16 18.41
N TYR A 251 -0.45 0.63 17.40
CA TYR A 251 -0.44 0.04 16.06
C TYR A 251 0.11 -1.39 16.08
N TYR A 252 1.28 -1.60 16.70
CA TYR A 252 1.87 -2.93 16.82
C TYR A 252 1.04 -3.87 17.70
N ALA A 253 0.47 -3.40 18.81
CA ALA A 253 -0.40 -4.22 19.66
C ALA A 253 -1.60 -4.80 18.89
N VAL A 254 -2.17 -4.04 17.95
CA VAL A 254 -3.24 -4.54 17.08
C VAL A 254 -2.72 -5.58 16.09
N LEU A 255 -1.57 -5.33 15.45
CA LEU A 255 -0.96 -6.30 14.54
C LEU A 255 -0.74 -7.64 15.27
N LEU A 256 -0.20 -7.59 16.49
CA LEU A 256 -0.03 -8.75 17.37
C LEU A 256 -1.34 -9.46 17.70
N THR A 257 -2.38 -8.69 18.03
CA THR A 257 -3.70 -9.23 18.38
C THR A 257 -4.33 -9.98 17.20
N ILE A 258 -4.26 -9.38 16.01
CA ILE A 258 -4.75 -10.00 14.77
C ILE A 258 -3.94 -11.26 14.45
N ALA A 259 -2.62 -11.17 14.54
CA ALA A 259 -1.72 -12.28 14.29
C ALA A 259 -2.00 -13.45 15.26
N LYS A 260 -2.22 -13.18 16.55
CA LYS A 260 -2.62 -14.19 17.54
C LYS A 260 -3.95 -14.86 17.18
N ARG A 261 -4.93 -14.09 16.70
CA ARG A 261 -6.23 -14.64 16.27
C ARG A 261 -6.12 -15.51 15.04
N ASP A 262 -5.21 -15.22 14.11
CA ASP A 262 -4.91 -16.13 13.01
C ASP A 262 -4.43 -17.48 13.55
N VAL A 263 -3.48 -17.49 14.50
CA VAL A 263 -2.98 -18.72 15.13
C VAL A 263 -4.10 -19.49 15.81
N GLU A 264 -4.92 -18.81 16.62
CA GLU A 264 -6.05 -19.42 17.32
C GLU A 264 -7.05 -20.05 16.33
N ALA A 265 -7.37 -19.35 15.24
CA ALA A 265 -8.26 -19.85 14.19
C ALA A 265 -7.72 -21.12 13.52
N VAL A 266 -6.41 -21.22 13.26
CA VAL A 266 -5.79 -22.46 12.73
C VAL A 266 -5.91 -23.59 13.74
N THR A 267 -5.50 -23.32 14.98
CA THR A 267 -5.39 -24.38 16.01
C THR A 267 -6.72 -24.98 16.41
N GLN A 268 -7.82 -24.25 16.22
CA GLN A 268 -9.17 -24.67 16.55
C GLN A 268 -9.96 -25.19 15.33
N ALA A 269 -9.40 -25.09 14.12
CA ALA A 269 -10.04 -25.59 12.91
C ALA A 269 -9.88 -27.12 12.81
N ASP A 270 -10.97 -27.81 12.47
CA ASP A 270 -10.90 -29.23 12.11
C ASP A 270 -10.21 -29.41 10.73
N GLU A 271 -9.73 -30.62 10.40
CA GLU A 271 -9.00 -30.87 9.13
C GLU A 271 -9.77 -30.44 7.87
N SER A 272 -11.11 -30.51 7.87
CA SER A 272 -11.96 -30.01 6.79
C SER A 272 -11.99 -28.48 6.70
N ASP A 273 -11.93 -27.81 7.84
CA ASP A 273 -11.91 -26.35 7.95
C ASP A 273 -10.54 -25.80 7.55
N LEU A 274 -9.45 -26.51 7.83
CA LEU A 274 -8.11 -26.15 7.36
C LEU A 274 -8.02 -26.11 5.82
N PHE A 275 -8.79 -26.97 5.14
CA PHE A 275 -8.90 -27.01 3.67
C PHE A 275 -9.82 -25.92 3.11
N GLU A 276 -10.96 -25.63 3.76
CA GLU A 276 -11.89 -24.57 3.33
C GLU A 276 -11.39 -23.16 3.67
N PHE A 277 -10.64 -23.01 4.76
CA PHE A 277 -10.09 -21.73 5.18
C PHE A 277 -8.67 -21.46 4.65
N GLU A 278 -8.06 -22.42 3.93
CA GLU A 278 -6.62 -22.39 3.55
C GLU A 278 -5.69 -22.04 4.76
N LEU A 279 -6.15 -22.23 6.00
CA LEU A 279 -5.43 -21.93 7.26
C LEU A 279 -4.15 -22.77 7.40
N GLY A 280 -4.05 -23.89 6.67
CA GLY A 280 -2.91 -24.81 6.70
C GLY A 280 -1.58 -24.20 6.23
N LYS A 281 -1.60 -22.98 5.67
CA LYS A 281 -0.39 -22.20 5.33
C LYS A 281 -0.27 -20.92 6.16
N ILE A 282 -1.00 -20.80 7.26
CA ILE A 282 -0.89 -19.62 8.10
C ILE A 282 0.55 -19.46 8.55
N GLN A 283 1.03 -18.27 8.26
CA GLN A 283 2.34 -17.81 8.64
C GLN A 283 2.31 -17.51 10.11
N LEU A 284 2.45 -18.61 10.84
CA LEU A 284 2.67 -18.64 12.26
C LEU A 284 3.94 -17.85 12.57
N GLU A 285 4.96 -17.77 11.72
CA GLU A 285 6.27 -17.20 12.06
C GLU A 285 6.26 -15.82 12.78
N PRO A 286 5.71 -14.69 12.25
CA PRO A 286 5.76 -13.41 12.99
C PRO A 286 4.80 -13.37 14.20
N ALA A 287 3.64 -14.00 14.06
CA ALA A 287 2.57 -14.04 15.06
C ALA A 287 2.93 -14.90 16.28
N LEU A 288 3.43 -16.09 16.00
CA LEU A 288 3.89 -17.13 16.91
C LEU A 288 5.21 -16.70 17.55
N PHE A 289 6.08 -15.99 16.83
CA PHE A 289 7.27 -15.37 17.40
C PHE A 289 6.92 -14.36 18.50
N LEU A 290 6.00 -13.43 18.23
CA LEU A 290 5.66 -12.37 19.17
C LEU A 290 4.76 -12.88 20.32
N THR A 291 3.95 -13.91 20.08
CA THR A 291 3.15 -14.57 21.14
C THR A 291 3.96 -15.53 22.02
N ARG A 292 5.07 -16.10 21.52
CA ARG A 292 5.98 -16.96 22.29
C ARG A 292 7.12 -16.20 22.99
N ASN A 293 7.24 -14.89 22.76
CA ASN A 293 8.25 -14.02 23.39
C ASN A 293 7.59 -12.78 24.03
N PRO A 294 6.75 -12.94 25.06
CA PRO A 294 6.04 -11.82 25.70
C PRO A 294 6.99 -10.76 26.28
N ASP A 295 8.22 -11.12 26.67
CA ASP A 295 9.22 -10.18 27.20
C ASP A 295 9.81 -9.23 26.15
N LEU A 296 9.57 -9.46 24.85
CA LEU A 296 9.91 -8.50 23.80
C LEU A 296 9.04 -7.23 23.89
N ILE A 297 7.82 -7.35 24.42
CA ILE A 297 6.90 -6.23 24.63
C ILE A 297 7.48 -5.27 25.67
N ASP A 298 8.00 -5.79 26.79
CA ASP A 298 8.62 -4.99 27.86
C ASP A 298 9.99 -4.41 27.46
N SER A 299 10.69 -5.05 26.51
CA SER A 299 11.99 -4.57 26.00
C SER A 299 11.86 -3.42 25.00
N VAL A 300 10.72 -3.28 24.32
CA VAL A 300 10.41 -2.12 23.47
C VAL A 300 10.03 -0.90 24.33
N GLU A 301 9.44 -1.11 25.51
CA GLU A 301 9.13 -0.04 26.47
C GLU A 301 10.37 0.56 27.16
N ASN A 302 11.52 -0.14 27.15
CA ASN A 302 12.77 0.31 27.79
C ASN A 302 13.99 0.22 26.86
N PHE A 303 13.80 0.33 25.55
CA PHE A 303 14.92 0.33 24.62
C PHE A 303 15.59 1.71 24.62
N ASP A 304 16.74 1.83 25.30
CA ASP A 304 17.66 2.94 25.08
C ASP A 304 18.16 2.83 23.63
N GLU A 305 18.00 3.91 22.83
CA GLU A 305 18.67 4.02 21.53
C GLU A 305 20.15 3.68 21.72
N PRO A 306 20.75 2.81 20.89
CA PRO A 306 22.19 2.59 20.97
C PRO A 306 22.89 3.95 20.83
N GLU A 307 23.88 4.22 21.69
CA GLU A 307 24.70 5.41 21.57
C GLU A 307 25.22 5.50 20.12
N LYS A 308 25.20 6.72 19.55
CA LYS A 308 25.53 7.04 18.16
C LYS A 308 26.88 6.51 17.64
N GLU A 309 27.68 5.86 18.46
CA GLU A 309 29.04 5.40 18.14
C GLU A 309 29.08 4.08 17.34
N ASP A 310 28.00 3.28 17.32
CA ASP A 310 27.96 1.99 16.59
C ASP A 310 27.29 2.06 15.20
N LEU A 311 26.74 3.21 14.81
CA LEU A 311 26.24 3.47 13.46
C LEU A 311 27.31 4.24 12.68
N ALA A 312 27.63 3.78 11.46
CA ALA A 312 28.60 4.47 10.61
C ALA A 312 28.13 5.91 10.35
N ASP A 313 28.88 6.90 10.84
CA ASP A 313 28.50 8.31 10.71
C ASP A 313 28.38 8.71 9.21
N PRO A 314 27.18 9.07 8.71
CA PRO A 314 26.99 9.46 7.31
C PRO A 314 27.70 10.77 6.96
N GLU A 315 28.18 11.53 7.95
CA GLU A 315 29.00 12.73 7.75
C GLU A 315 30.51 12.44 7.79
N ARG A 316 30.94 11.19 8.00
CA ARG A 316 32.36 10.82 8.04
C ARG A 316 33.00 10.96 6.66
N GLN A 317 33.88 11.95 6.52
CA GLN A 317 34.67 12.13 5.29
C GLN A 317 35.69 10.99 5.13
N PRO A 318 35.91 10.49 3.89
CA PRO A 318 36.90 9.46 3.63
C PRO A 318 38.31 9.99 3.93
N ASP A 319 39.12 9.21 4.65
CA ASP A 319 40.50 9.56 5.03
C ASP A 319 41.49 9.60 3.83
N SER A 320 41.04 9.29 2.60
CA SER A 320 41.86 9.25 1.39
C SER A 320 41.88 10.59 0.66
N GLU A 321 43.08 11.09 0.35
CA GLU A 321 43.29 12.28 -0.50
C GLU A 321 43.09 11.99 -2.00
N ASP A 322 42.89 10.72 -2.39
CA ASP A 322 42.61 10.32 -3.77
C ASP A 322 41.10 10.46 -4.09
N PRO A 323 40.70 11.33 -5.04
CA PRO A 323 39.31 11.57 -5.38
C PRO A 323 38.54 10.33 -5.87
N GLU A 324 39.20 9.37 -6.52
CA GLU A 324 38.53 8.15 -7.00
C GLU A 324 38.28 7.15 -5.86
N GLU A 325 39.22 7.02 -4.91
CA GLU A 325 39.02 6.19 -3.72
C GLU A 325 37.99 6.81 -2.76
N ALA A 326 38.00 8.13 -2.60
CA ALA A 326 37.01 8.85 -1.80
C ALA A 326 35.60 8.68 -2.36
N ALA A 327 35.41 8.83 -3.67
CA ALA A 327 34.13 8.63 -4.34
C ALA A 327 33.63 7.18 -4.25
N LYS A 328 34.55 6.21 -4.36
CA LYS A 328 34.24 4.80 -4.18
C LYS A 328 33.83 4.49 -2.74
N ALA A 329 34.53 5.03 -1.74
CA ALA A 329 34.21 4.83 -0.33
C ALA A 329 32.85 5.42 0.05
N ILE A 330 32.50 6.60 -0.47
CA ILE A 330 31.18 7.22 -0.26
C ILE A 330 30.07 6.35 -0.88
N LYS A 331 30.28 5.89 -2.12
CA LYS A 331 29.32 5.03 -2.83
C LYS A 331 29.15 3.68 -2.13
N ASP A 332 30.23 3.07 -1.67
CA ASP A 332 30.20 1.80 -0.93
C ASP A 332 29.49 1.99 0.43
N ASN A 333 29.62 3.15 1.08
CA ASN A 333 28.95 3.48 2.34
C ASN A 333 27.45 3.79 2.16
N GLU A 334 27.06 4.47 1.08
CA GLU A 334 25.65 4.69 0.71
C GLU A 334 24.95 3.40 0.26
N GLU A 335 25.63 2.56 -0.54
CA GLU A 335 25.11 1.24 -0.91
C GLU A 335 25.01 0.31 0.31
N TRP A 336 25.95 0.42 1.25
CA TRP A 336 25.89 -0.28 2.53
C TRP A 336 24.71 0.24 3.37
N TYR A 337 24.51 1.55 3.51
CA TYR A 337 23.36 2.11 4.24
C TYR A 337 22.02 1.74 3.61
N THR A 338 21.92 1.76 2.28
CA THR A 338 20.67 1.49 1.56
C THR A 338 20.31 0.01 1.59
N ARG A 339 21.28 -0.90 1.45
CA ARG A 339 21.07 -2.35 1.63
C ARG A 339 20.83 -2.67 3.09
N ASN A 340 21.68 -2.16 3.97
CA ASN A 340 21.73 -2.59 5.34
C ASN A 340 20.86 -1.80 6.29
N LEU A 341 20.21 -0.66 6.03
CA LEU A 341 19.33 -0.10 7.06
C LEU A 341 18.05 -0.94 7.23
N ASN A 342 17.47 -1.37 6.11
CA ASN A 342 16.34 -2.29 6.09
C ASN A 342 16.79 -3.71 6.44
N ASP A 343 17.93 -4.19 5.90
CA ASP A 343 18.48 -5.49 6.31
C ASP A 343 19.03 -5.48 7.73
N TYR A 344 19.47 -4.38 8.33
CA TYR A 344 19.96 -4.29 9.72
C TYR A 344 18.81 -4.18 10.68
N GLN A 345 17.75 -3.40 10.38
CA GLN A 345 16.53 -3.44 11.18
C GLN A 345 15.90 -4.83 11.12
N CYS A 346 15.85 -5.46 9.93
CA CYS A 346 15.40 -6.83 9.78
C CYS A 346 16.37 -7.85 10.41
N THR A 347 17.69 -7.67 10.32
CA THR A 347 18.72 -8.59 10.84
C THR A 347 18.90 -8.45 12.34
N MET A 348 18.72 -7.26 12.92
CA MET A 348 18.67 -7.06 14.38
C MET A 348 17.42 -7.72 14.97
N LEU A 349 16.26 -7.56 14.31
CA LEU A 349 15.07 -8.34 14.63
C LEU A 349 15.33 -9.83 14.45
N ARG A 350 16.02 -10.26 13.39
CA ARG A 350 16.32 -11.67 13.07
C ARG A 350 17.39 -12.30 13.97
N GLN A 351 18.39 -11.55 14.43
CA GLN A 351 19.44 -12.01 15.36
C GLN A 351 18.89 -12.10 16.77
N THR A 352 18.12 -11.09 17.21
CA THR A 352 17.36 -11.16 18.47
C THR A 352 16.36 -12.33 18.46
N PHE A 353 15.77 -12.60 17.29
CA PHE A 353 14.91 -13.76 17.03
C PHE A 353 15.68 -15.09 17.10
N GLN A 354 16.83 -15.19 16.45
CA GLN A 354 17.67 -16.42 16.40
C GLN A 354 18.35 -16.75 17.73
N GLU A 355 18.82 -15.76 18.49
CA GLU A 355 19.43 -15.96 19.81
C GLU A 355 18.40 -16.43 20.83
N LYS A 356 17.18 -15.90 20.81
CA LYS A 356 16.10 -16.31 21.73
C LYS A 356 15.40 -17.62 21.32
N LEU A 357 15.52 -18.04 20.06
CA LEU A 357 15.02 -19.34 19.59
C LEU A 357 15.86 -20.54 20.05
N LYS A 358 17.16 -20.34 20.37
CA LYS A 358 18.05 -21.41 20.85
C LYS A 358 17.71 -21.92 22.26
N ASP A 359 16.92 -21.17 23.02
CA ASP A 359 16.52 -21.51 24.39
C ASP A 359 15.23 -22.35 24.49
N LEU A 360 14.59 -22.67 23.36
CA LEU A 360 13.29 -23.37 23.30
C LEU A 360 13.44 -24.83 22.87
N GLU A 361 13.70 -25.73 23.83
CA GLU A 361 13.57 -27.19 23.64
C GLU A 361 12.07 -27.57 23.45
N SER A 362 11.59 -27.67 22.21
CA SER A 362 10.23 -28.14 21.89
C SER A 362 10.21 -29.14 20.72
N PRO A 363 9.64 -30.35 20.90
CA PRO A 363 9.55 -31.39 19.86
C PRO A 363 8.69 -31.05 18.63
N LEU A 364 7.94 -29.94 18.66
CA LEU A 364 7.10 -29.50 17.53
C LEU A 364 7.90 -28.72 16.47
N ALA A 365 9.13 -28.31 16.78
CA ALA A 365 10.00 -27.62 15.84
C ALA A 365 10.45 -28.59 14.72
N ASP A 366 10.87 -29.80 15.09
CA ASP A 366 11.47 -30.75 14.15
C ASP A 366 10.51 -31.17 13.01
N ALA A 367 9.19 -31.22 13.27
CA ALA A 367 8.20 -31.61 12.26
C ALA A 367 7.86 -30.51 11.23
N VAL A 368 8.18 -29.25 11.52
CA VAL A 368 7.91 -28.11 10.63
C VAL A 368 9.13 -27.77 9.77
N TRP A 369 10.34 -28.09 10.24
CA TRP A 369 11.59 -27.85 9.52
C TRP A 369 11.86 -28.87 8.40
N ASP A 370 11.41 -30.11 8.55
CA ASP A 370 11.70 -31.19 7.58
C ASP A 370 10.97 -31.03 6.21
N ASP A 371 9.94 -30.18 6.12
CA ASP A 371 9.12 -29.98 4.90
C ASP A 371 9.34 -28.62 4.21
N LEU A 372 10.27 -27.79 4.69
CA LEU A 372 10.63 -26.54 4.02
C LEU A 372 11.63 -26.82 2.89
N PRO A 373 11.35 -26.41 1.63
CA PRO A 373 12.34 -26.53 0.57
C PRO A 373 13.59 -25.71 0.93
N GLU A 374 14.76 -26.35 0.85
CA GLU A 374 16.05 -25.67 0.96
C GLU A 374 16.11 -24.58 -0.13
N PHE A 375 16.13 -23.32 0.29
CA PHE A 375 16.41 -22.19 -0.59
C PHE A 375 17.93 -22.00 -0.66
N ASP A 376 18.50 -22.40 -1.80
CA ASP A 376 19.91 -22.19 -2.19
C ASP A 376 20.19 -20.72 -2.56
#